data_AF-A0A538NRW5-F1
#
_entry.id   AF-A0A538NRW5-F1
#
_cell.length_a   1.000
_cell.length_b   1.000
_cell.length_c   1.000
_cell.angle_alpha   90.00
_cell.angle_beta   90.00
_cell.angle_gamma   90.00
#
_symmetry.space_group_name_H-M   'P 1'
#
loop_
_entity.id
_entity.type
_entity.pdbx_description
1 polymer ?
#
loop_
_entity_poly.entity_id
_entity_poly.type
_entity_poly.pdbx_seq_one_letter_code
_entity_poly.pdbx_strand_id
1 'polypeptide(L)'
;MPKKNSDGSHRSRVLILVDESNVGSSVRTAGRGLDWIKLRDFLAGPATDRDLIEMVVYAGLPPATPAWQEERDKKNKFVHWLRSNGFMVVTKDGSPTEEG
;
A
#
# COMPACT_ATOMS: atom_id res chain seq x y z
N MET A 1 -46.75 -10.82 13.63
CA MET A 1 -45.75 -11.13 12.58
C MET A 1 -44.86 -9.91 12.40
N PRO A 2 -43.60 -9.91 12.87
CA PRO A 2 -42.72 -8.78 12.64
C PRO A 2 -42.14 -8.87 11.22
N LYS A 3 -42.21 -7.76 10.49
CA LYS A 3 -41.65 -7.61 9.15
C LYS A 3 -40.13 -7.81 9.21
N LYS A 4 -39.64 -8.81 8.46
CA LYS A 4 -38.22 -9.03 8.22
C LYS A 4 -37.75 -7.90 7.30
N ASN A 5 -37.13 -6.87 7.87
CA ASN A 5 -36.48 -5.81 7.09
C ASN A 5 -35.40 -6.48 6.23
N SER A 6 -35.71 -6.65 4.95
CA SER A 6 -34.74 -6.94 3.91
C SER A 6 -33.98 -5.65 3.62
N ASP A 7 -33.07 -5.29 4.51
CA ASP A 7 -32.06 -4.29 4.20
C ASP A 7 -30.71 -4.90 4.56
N GLY A 8 -30.33 -5.88 3.74
CA GLY A 8 -28.94 -6.30 3.66
C GLY A 8 -28.20 -5.12 3.06
N SER A 9 -27.77 -4.18 3.91
CA SER A 9 -26.81 -3.15 3.52
C SER A 9 -25.61 -3.88 2.93
N HIS A 10 -25.56 -3.93 1.60
CA HIS A 10 -24.41 -4.47 0.90
C HIS A 10 -23.28 -3.49 1.14
N ARG A 11 -22.45 -3.79 2.15
CA ARG A 11 -21.22 -3.05 2.40
C ARG A 11 -20.49 -2.89 1.08
N SER A 12 -20.16 -1.64 0.74
CA SER A 12 -19.49 -1.34 -0.51
C SER A 12 -18.12 -2.00 -0.48
N ARG A 13 -17.88 -2.93 -1.42
CA ARG A 13 -16.62 -3.66 -1.49
C ARG A 13 -15.57 -2.79 -2.18
N VAL A 14 -14.39 -2.67 -1.59
CA VAL A 14 -13.33 -1.78 -2.07
C VAL A 14 -12.04 -2.55 -2.31
N LEU A 15 -11.42 -2.31 -3.46
CA LEU A 15 -10.06 -2.72 -3.78
C LEU A 15 -9.19 -1.46 -3.81
N ILE A 16 -8.08 -1.48 -3.07
CA ILE A 16 -7.16 -0.34 -3.00
C ILE A 16 -5.88 -0.70 -3.74
N LEU A 17 -5.48 0.13 -4.70
CA LEU A 17 -4.25 -0.01 -5.48
C LEU A 17 -3.38 1.23 -5.17
N VAL A 18 -2.20 1.02 -4.59
CA VAL A 18 -1.32 2.10 -4.14
C VAL A 18 -0.04 2.09 -4.95
N ASP A 19 0.31 3.23 -5.56
CA ASP A 19 1.65 3.52 -6.04
C ASP A 19 2.49 4.06 -4.88
N GLU A 20 3.37 3.22 -4.35
CA GLU A 20 4.21 3.59 -3.21
C GLU A 20 5.20 4.70 -3.55
N SER A 21 5.72 4.74 -4.78
CA SER A 21 6.72 5.72 -5.16
C SER A 21 6.09 7.12 -5.27
N ASN A 22 4.89 7.19 -5.85
CA ASN A 22 4.13 8.43 -5.92
C ASN A 22 3.72 8.91 -4.51
N VAL A 23 3.15 8.04 -3.69
CA VAL A 23 2.74 8.38 -2.32
C VAL A 23 3.94 8.80 -1.47
N GLY A 24 5.04 8.04 -1.53
CA GLY A 24 6.27 8.35 -0.80
C GLY A 24 6.89 9.67 -1.21
N SER A 25 6.91 9.99 -2.51
CA SER A 25 7.42 11.28 -3.01
C SER A 25 6.54 12.46 -2.58
N SER A 26 5.22 12.29 -2.61
CA SER A 26 4.25 13.31 -2.19
C SER A 26 4.36 13.62 -0.70
N VAL A 27 4.50 12.58 0.12
CA VAL A 27 4.66 12.69 1.58
C VAL A 27 5.97 13.39 1.96
N ARG A 28 7.07 13.04 1.26
CA ARG A 28 8.36 13.73 1.42
C ARG A 28 8.26 15.21 1.03
N THR A 29 7.61 15.52 -0.08
CA THR A 29 7.40 16.90 -0.55
C THR A 29 6.58 17.71 0.46
N ALA A 30 5.62 17.08 1.13
CA ALA A 30 4.83 17.69 2.21
C ALA A 30 5.59 17.80 3.55
N GLY A 31 6.82 17.29 3.65
CA GLY A 31 7.62 17.29 4.88
C GLY A 31 7.02 16.46 6.01
N ARG A 32 6.21 15.45 5.69
CA ARG A 32 5.53 14.60 6.68
C ARG A 32 5.99 13.14 6.59
N GLY A 33 5.65 12.36 7.62
CA GLY A 33 5.72 10.90 7.58
C GLY A 33 4.35 10.31 7.22
N LEU A 34 4.34 9.14 6.59
CA LEU A 34 3.11 8.37 6.32
C LEU A 34 3.03 7.17 7.26
N ASP A 35 1.91 7.10 7.97
CA ASP A 35 1.51 5.91 8.70
C ASP A 35 0.58 5.06 7.82
N TRP A 36 1.13 3.94 7.32
CA TRP A 36 0.43 3.04 6.42
C TRP A 36 -0.77 2.33 7.06
N ILE A 37 -0.72 2.08 8.38
CA ILE A 37 -1.82 1.43 9.10
C ILE A 37 -2.98 2.41 9.21
N LYS A 38 -2.70 3.65 9.63
CA LYS A 38 -3.74 4.70 9.69
C LYS A 38 -4.31 5.02 8.32
N LEU A 39 -3.51 4.98 7.26
CA LEU A 39 -4.01 5.16 5.89
C LEU A 39 -5.03 4.06 5.52
N ARG A 40 -4.71 2.80 5.82
CA ARG A 40 -5.62 1.68 5.60
C ARG A 40 -6.93 1.84 6.40
N ASP A 41 -6.82 2.15 7.68
CA ASP A 41 -7.97 2.33 8.56
C ASP A 41 -8.83 3.53 8.14
N PHE A 42 -8.21 4.59 7.63
CA PHE A 42 -8.92 5.74 7.09
C PHE A 42 -9.70 5.40 5.81
N LEU A 43 -9.11 4.62 4.90
CA LEU A 43 -9.71 4.30 3.60
C LEU A 43 -10.79 3.21 3.68
N ALA A 44 -10.56 2.20 4.52
CA ALA A 44 -11.39 1.00 4.58
C ALA A 44 -11.49 0.40 6.00
N GLY A 45 -11.30 1.21 7.04
CA GLY A 45 -11.48 0.77 8.41
C GLY A 45 -12.95 0.56 8.79
N PRO A 46 -13.22 0.02 9.99
CA PRO A 46 -14.56 -0.37 10.44
C PRO A 46 -15.60 0.76 10.41
N ALA A 47 -15.14 2.01 10.51
CA ALA A 47 -15.97 3.21 10.51
C ALA A 47 -16.46 3.63 9.10
N THR A 48 -15.92 3.05 8.03
CA THR A 48 -16.20 3.49 6.65
C THR A 48 -17.37 2.76 5.98
N ASP A 49 -17.99 1.79 6.66
CA ASP A 49 -19.02 0.86 6.14
C ASP A 49 -18.64 0.19 4.79
N ARG A 50 -17.33 0.05 4.56
CA ARG A 50 -16.74 -0.59 3.39
C ARG A 50 -16.18 -1.95 3.77
N ASP A 51 -16.24 -2.87 2.83
CA ASP A 51 -15.59 -4.17 2.94
C ASP A 51 -14.31 -4.17 2.10
N LEU A 52 -13.15 -4.13 2.75
CA LEU A 52 -11.86 -4.16 2.06
C LEU A 52 -11.66 -5.56 1.46
N ILE A 53 -11.68 -5.65 0.13
CA ILE A 53 -11.32 -6.89 -0.56
C ILE A 53 -9.83 -7.15 -0.39
N GLU A 54 -9.00 -6.18 -0.78
CA GLU A 54 -7.54 -6.25 -0.68
C GLU A 54 -6.94 -4.85 -0.79
N MET A 55 -5.75 -4.66 -0.23
CA MET A 55 -4.93 -3.47 -0.44
C MET A 55 -3.59 -3.87 -1.04
N VAL A 56 -3.41 -3.54 -2.32
CA VAL A 56 -2.23 -3.86 -3.11
C VAL A 56 -1.32 -2.64 -3.18
N VAL A 57 -0.09 -2.79 -2.71
CA VAL A 57 0.96 -1.78 -2.77
C VAL A 57 1.96 -2.17 -3.85
N TYR A 58 2.07 -1.33 -4.88
CA TYR A 58 3.09 -1.46 -5.92
C TYR A 58 4.35 -0.73 -5.47
N ALA A 59 5.42 -1.48 -5.25
CA ALA A 59 6.71 -0.97 -4.79
C ALA A 59 7.79 -1.22 -5.84
N GLY A 60 8.50 -0.16 -6.23
CA GLY A 60 9.72 -0.26 -7.02
C GLY A 60 10.90 -0.72 -6.14
N LEU A 61 11.65 -1.72 -6.58
CA LEU A 61 12.93 -2.08 -5.97
C LEU A 61 14.08 -1.43 -6.75
N PRO A 62 15.11 -0.89 -6.07
CA PRO A 62 16.33 -0.46 -6.74
C PRO A 62 16.96 -1.61 -7.55
N PRO A 63 17.75 -1.30 -8.59
CA PRO A 63 18.42 -2.31 -9.42
C PRO A 63 19.25 -3.28 -8.56
N ALA A 64 19.31 -4.55 -8.97
CA ALA A 64 20.09 -5.59 -8.30
C ALA A 64 21.60 -5.49 -8.60
N THR A 65 22.16 -4.29 -8.45
CA THR A 65 23.60 -4.01 -8.66
C THR A 65 24.25 -3.59 -7.34
N PRO A 66 25.58 -3.80 -7.17
CA PRO A 66 26.26 -3.53 -5.91
C PRO A 66 26.12 -2.07 -5.43
N ALA A 67 26.06 -1.11 -6.36
CA ALA A 67 25.91 0.31 -6.05
C ALA A 67 24.60 0.64 -5.33
N TRP A 68 23.54 -0.14 -5.59
CA TRP A 68 22.19 0.09 -5.03
C TRP A 68 21.84 -0.89 -3.90
N GLN A 69 22.81 -1.69 -3.45
CA GLN A 69 22.56 -2.78 -2.49
C GLN A 69 22.00 -2.24 -1.16
N GLU A 70 22.56 -1.16 -0.61
CA GLU A 70 22.08 -0.59 0.64
C GLU A 70 20.65 -0.05 0.54
N GLU A 71 20.33 0.65 -0.55
CA GLU A 71 18.98 1.16 -0.81
C GLU A 71 17.99 0.02 -1.02
N ARG A 72 18.41 -1.02 -1.74
CA ARG A 72 17.63 -2.23 -1.97
C ARG A 72 17.34 -2.94 -0.66
N ASP A 73 18.30 -3.05 0.24
CA ASP A 73 18.12 -3.68 1.55
C ASP A 73 17.16 -2.88 2.44
N LYS A 74 17.25 -1.54 2.43
CA LYS A 74 16.27 -0.68 3.12
C LYS A 74 14.87 -0.88 2.54
N LYS A 75 14.74 -0.90 1.21
CA LYS A 75 13.46 -1.10 0.53
C LYS A 75 12.88 -2.50 0.80
N ASN A 76 13.71 -3.53 0.81
CA ASN A 76 13.33 -4.91 1.13
C ASN A 76 12.81 -5.04 2.56
N LYS A 77 13.46 -4.40 3.54
CA LYS A 77 12.96 -4.35 4.93
C LYS A 77 11.58 -3.71 5.00
N PHE A 78 11.38 -2.62 4.26
CA PHE A 78 10.09 -1.94 4.19
C PHE A 78 9.00 -2.80 3.52
N VAL A 79 9.30 -3.44 2.40
CA VAL A 79 8.40 -4.40 1.72
C VAL A 79 8.04 -5.55 2.65
N HIS A 80 9.03 -6.10 3.37
CA HIS A 80 8.79 -7.15 4.35
C HIS A 80 7.86 -6.68 5.46
N TRP A 81 8.09 -5.50 6.03
CA TRP A 81 7.22 -4.90 7.03
C TRP A 81 5.78 -4.74 6.53
N LEU A 82 5.57 -4.23 5.31
CA LEU A 82 4.23 -4.12 4.71
C LEU A 82 3.54 -5.49 4.63
N ARG A 83 4.24 -6.51 4.12
CA ARG A 83 3.69 -7.87 4.04
C ARG A 83 3.33 -8.44 5.42
N SER A 84 4.18 -8.22 6.42
CA SER A 84 3.92 -8.64 7.80
C SER A 84 2.71 -7.95 8.44
N ASN A 85 2.36 -6.73 7.98
CA ASN A 85 1.18 -5.99 8.43
C ASN A 85 -0.09 -6.29 7.60
N GLY A 86 -0.03 -7.31 6.72
CA GLY A 86 -1.17 -7.77 5.95
C GLY A 86 -1.48 -6.94 4.71
N PHE A 87 -0.50 -6.21 4.16
CA PHE A 87 -0.62 -5.58 2.84
C PHE A 87 -0.13 -6.56 1.76
N MET A 88 -0.87 -6.65 0.65
CA MET A 88 -0.38 -7.33 -0.54
C MET A 88 0.65 -6.43 -1.24
N VAL A 89 1.90 -6.86 -1.37
CA VAL A 89 2.95 -6.02 -2.00
C VAL A 89 3.44 -6.65 -3.29
N VAL A 90 3.26 -5.92 -4.39
CA VAL A 90 3.77 -6.24 -5.72
C VAL A 90 5.06 -5.47 -5.94
N THR A 91 6.17 -6.18 -6.03
CA THR A 91 7.49 -5.59 -6.28
C THR A 91 7.81 -5.58 -7.76
N LYS A 92 8.33 -4.47 -8.26
CA LYS A 92 8.89 -4.35 -9.60
C LYS A 92 10.37 -3.97 -9.50
N ASP A 93 11.26 -4.83 -9.96
CA ASP A 93 12.67 -4.49 -10.03
C ASP A 93 12.88 -3.32 -11.01
N GLY A 94 13.61 -2.31 -10.56
CA GLY A 94 14.07 -1.22 -11.39
C GLY A 94 15.11 -1.72 -12.37
N SER A 95 15.00 -1.28 -13.62
CA SER A 95 16.07 -1.44 -14.60
C SER A 95 17.10 -0.34 -14.35
N PRO A 96 18.42 -0.62 -14.39
CA PRO A 96 19.40 0.44 -14.40
C PRO A 96 19.18 1.28 -15.66
N THR A 97 18.66 2.50 -15.50
CA THR A 97 18.72 3.50 -16.54
C THR A 97 20.17 3.95 -16.57
N GLU A 98 20.89 3.72 -17.68
CA GLU A 98 22.20 4.36 -17.88
C GLU A 98 22.01 5.86 -17.68
N GLU A 99 22.69 6.44 -16.69
CA GLU A 99 22.85 7.88 -16.57
C GLU A 99 23.52 8.35 -17.87
N GLY A 100 22.77 9.09 -18.68
CA GLY A 100 23.30 9.81 -19.84
C GLY A 100 23.93 11.12 -19.44
#